data_AF-A0A7Y1FDQ1-F1
#
_entry.id   AF-A0A7Y1FDQ1-F1
#
_cell.length_a   1.000
_cell.length_b   1.000
_cell.length_c   1.000
_cell.angle_alpha   90.00
_cell.angle_beta   90.00
_cell.angle_gamma   90.00
#
_symmetry.space_group_name_H-M   'P 1'
#
loop_
_entity.id
_entity.type
_entity.pdbx_description
1 polymer ?
#
loop_
_entity_poly.entity_id
_entity_poly.type
_entity_poly.pdbx_seq_one_letter_code
_entity_poly.pdbx_strand_id
1 'polypeptide(L)'
;MSNTPLTSTDHSKIVLFALLMIPTLFFVGVLPVLFLIIGFFMLRRTKDFSYIELAVRGAAIYIWIGIALCLGVVVWHGLVGDRDSLWERHYNEMMMQNVAIAGVIAFGYQIALTRLLYSPLLAHKEWVEQNGVFASKAKNQESSEIDIIKGERLKSFSVADELIKWAKLKDDGHISEQEFNDARKKLLQRD
;
A
#
# COMPACT_ATOMS: atom_id res chain seq x y z
N MET A 1 16.38 17.12 -11.57
CA MET A 1 15.14 17.54 -10.88
C MET A 1 14.69 16.35 -10.05
N SER A 2 14.89 16.37 -8.74
CA SER A 2 14.77 15.21 -7.85
C SER A 2 13.40 15.09 -7.16
N ASN A 3 12.61 16.16 -7.15
CA ASN A 3 11.27 16.21 -6.56
C ASN A 3 10.16 16.20 -7.63
N THR A 4 10.07 15.12 -8.39
CA THR A 4 9.01 14.93 -9.40
C THR A 4 8.17 13.69 -9.09
N PRO A 5 6.86 13.71 -9.36
CA PRO A 5 6.01 12.53 -9.20
C PRO A 5 6.50 11.37 -10.06
N LEU A 6 6.19 10.15 -9.63
CA LEU A 6 6.41 8.96 -10.43
C LEU A 6 5.65 9.07 -11.75
N THR A 7 6.29 8.64 -12.84
CA THR A 7 5.64 8.57 -14.14
C THR A 7 4.57 7.47 -14.15
N SER A 8 3.61 7.54 -15.09
CA SER A 8 2.61 6.46 -15.26
C SER A 8 3.28 5.11 -15.49
N THR A 9 4.40 5.07 -16.21
CA THR A 9 5.20 3.86 -16.43
C THR A 9 5.77 3.31 -15.12
N ASP A 10 6.25 4.18 -14.23
CA ASP A 10 6.80 3.76 -12.94
C ASP A 10 5.71 3.28 -11.98
N HIS A 11 4.53 3.91 -11.99
CA HIS A 11 3.37 3.35 -11.28
C HIS A 11 3.00 1.97 -11.80
N SER A 12 2.99 1.76 -13.12
CA SER A 12 2.72 0.44 -13.71
C SER A 12 3.74 -0.61 -13.27
N LYS A 13 5.03 -0.28 -13.20
CA LYS A 13 6.08 -1.19 -12.71
C LYS A 13 5.83 -1.61 -11.25
N ILE A 14 5.51 -0.66 -10.39
CA ILE A 14 5.25 -0.93 -8.96
C ILE A 14 4.00 -1.80 -8.79
N VAL A 15 2.93 -1.52 -9.54
CA VAL A 15 1.70 -2.33 -9.53
C VAL A 15 1.97 -3.74 -10.06
N LEU A 16 2.72 -3.87 -11.15
CA LEU A 16 3.12 -5.17 -11.69
C LEU A 16 3.94 -5.97 -10.68
N PHE A 17 4.87 -5.32 -9.98
CA PHE A 17 5.62 -5.95 -8.90
C PHE A 17 4.68 -6.46 -7.78
N ALA A 18 3.74 -5.63 -7.32
CA ALA A 18 2.80 -6.01 -6.27
C ALA A 18 1.96 -7.24 -6.67
N LEU A 19 1.51 -7.30 -7.93
CA LEU A 19 0.76 -8.43 -8.46
C LEU A 19 1.63 -9.69 -8.56
N LEU A 20 2.87 -9.55 -9.01
CA LEU A 20 3.84 -10.63 -9.12
C LEU A 20 4.23 -11.21 -7.75
N MET A 21 4.15 -10.42 -6.68
CA MET A 21 4.41 -10.90 -5.31
C MET A 21 3.30 -11.78 -4.74
N ILE A 22 2.06 -11.74 -5.26
CA ILE A 22 0.94 -12.50 -4.66
C ILE A 22 1.23 -14.02 -4.63
N PRO A 23 1.66 -14.66 -5.74
CA PRO A 23 2.03 -16.07 -5.70
C PRO A 23 3.18 -16.39 -4.74
N THR A 24 4.12 -15.46 -4.50
CA THR A 24 5.30 -15.74 -3.65
C THR A 24 4.97 -16.12 -2.22
N LEU A 25 3.81 -15.67 -1.73
CA LEU A 25 3.32 -15.97 -0.38
C LEU A 25 3.24 -17.48 -0.14
N PHE A 26 3.02 -18.26 -1.20
CA PHE A 26 2.89 -19.72 -1.13
C PHE A 26 4.19 -20.48 -1.43
N PHE A 27 5.15 -19.87 -2.14
CA PHE A 27 6.34 -20.57 -2.67
C PHE A 27 7.66 -20.10 -2.05
N VAL A 28 7.91 -18.79 -1.98
CA VAL A 28 9.18 -18.20 -1.51
C VAL A 28 9.10 -17.83 -0.02
N GLY A 29 7.87 -17.69 0.49
CA GLY A 29 7.56 -17.38 1.87
C GLY A 29 7.11 -15.93 2.05
N VAL A 30 6.53 -15.67 3.21
CA VAL A 30 5.87 -14.39 3.54
C VAL A 30 6.86 -13.29 3.94
N LEU A 31 8.09 -13.67 4.31
CA LEU A 31 9.10 -12.76 4.86
C LEU A 31 9.49 -11.57 3.97
N PRO A 32 9.77 -11.73 2.65
CA PRO A 32 10.03 -10.59 1.76
C PRO A 32 8.89 -9.58 1.74
N VAL A 33 7.65 -10.06 1.72
CA VAL A 33 6.46 -9.20 1.72
C VAL A 33 6.35 -8.44 3.03
N LEU A 34 6.64 -9.08 4.18
CA LEU A 34 6.63 -8.42 5.48
C LEU A 34 7.66 -7.30 5.58
N PHE A 35 8.89 -7.52 5.11
CA PHE A 35 9.91 -6.46 5.07
C PHE A 35 9.38 -5.24 4.31
N LEU A 36 8.79 -5.45 3.13
CA LEU A 36 8.26 -4.37 2.30
C LEU A 36 7.08 -3.66 2.97
N ILE A 37 6.10 -4.40 3.52
CA ILE A 37 4.97 -3.80 4.24
C ILE A 37 5.45 -2.92 5.39
N ILE A 38 6.40 -3.42 6.19
CA ILE A 38 6.97 -2.66 7.31
C ILE A 38 7.72 -1.42 6.79
N GLY A 39 8.51 -1.56 5.73
CA GLY A 39 9.22 -0.43 5.11
C GLY A 39 8.28 0.67 4.62
N PHE A 40 7.22 0.30 3.89
CA PHE A 40 6.22 1.26 3.41
C PHE A 40 5.40 1.88 4.54
N PHE A 41 5.06 1.10 5.57
CA PHE A 41 4.39 1.61 6.75
C PHE A 41 5.26 2.63 7.48
N MET A 42 6.54 2.32 7.70
CA MET A 42 7.48 3.22 8.34
C MET A 42 7.72 4.48 7.52
N LEU A 43 7.94 4.36 6.20
CA LEU A 43 8.03 5.52 5.29
C LEU A 43 6.84 6.46 5.45
N ARG A 44 5.61 5.91 5.48
CA ARG A 44 4.40 6.74 5.61
C ARG A 44 4.36 7.49 6.95
N ARG A 45 4.86 6.88 8.03
CA ARG A 45 4.85 7.42 9.39
C ARG A 45 5.98 8.40 9.66
N THR A 46 7.20 8.09 9.23
CA THR A 46 8.42 8.84 9.56
C THR A 46 8.87 9.78 8.46
N LYS A 47 8.35 9.62 7.23
CA LYS A 47 8.74 10.40 6.04
C LYS A 47 10.22 10.23 5.67
N ASP A 48 10.82 9.11 6.06
CA ASP A 48 12.21 8.77 5.78
C ASP A 48 12.28 7.55 4.84
N PHE A 49 12.96 7.71 3.71
CA PHE A 49 13.15 6.64 2.71
C PHE A 49 14.16 5.59 3.15
N SER A 50 14.99 5.84 4.17
CA SER A 50 15.93 4.87 4.71
C SER A 50 15.24 3.55 5.10
N TYR A 51 13.98 3.62 5.55
CA TYR A 51 13.16 2.45 5.86
C TYR A 51 12.78 1.62 4.61
N ILE A 52 12.61 2.26 3.44
CA ILE A 52 12.43 1.55 2.17
C ILE A 52 13.73 0.88 1.76
N GLU A 53 14.87 1.59 1.84
CA GLU A 53 16.18 1.02 1.52
C GLU A 53 16.49 -0.20 2.39
N LEU A 54 16.21 -0.11 3.69
CA LEU A 54 16.39 -1.21 4.63
C LEU A 54 15.44 -2.39 4.33
N ALA A 55 14.17 -2.11 4.04
CA ALA A 55 13.19 -3.15 3.70
C ALA A 55 13.55 -3.88 2.40
N VAL A 56 13.91 -3.15 1.34
CA VAL A 56 14.36 -3.73 0.08
C VAL A 56 15.65 -4.53 0.27
N ARG A 57 16.61 -4.01 1.05
CA ARG A 57 17.83 -4.75 1.37
C ARG A 57 17.54 -6.04 2.14
N GLY A 58 16.66 -5.99 3.15
CA GLY A 58 16.26 -7.16 3.92
C GLY A 58 15.58 -8.22 3.05
N ALA A 59 14.64 -7.80 2.19
CA ALA A 59 14.00 -8.68 1.21
C ALA A 59 15.01 -9.28 0.22
N ALA A 60 15.94 -8.47 -0.29
CA ALA A 60 16.97 -8.93 -1.22
C ALA A 60 17.91 -9.95 -0.57
N ILE A 61 18.38 -9.70 0.66
CA ILE A 61 19.23 -10.65 1.40
C ILE A 61 18.51 -11.98 1.58
N TYR A 62 17.24 -11.95 1.98
CA TYR A 62 16.44 -13.16 2.14
C TYR A 62 16.34 -13.96 0.83
N ILE A 63 16.05 -13.28 -0.29
CA ILE A 63 15.97 -13.92 -1.61
C ILE A 63 17.33 -14.51 -2.02
N TRP A 64 18.43 -13.79 -1.80
CA TRP A 64 19.78 -14.27 -2.10
C TRP A 64 20.18 -15.50 -1.27
N ILE A 65 19.78 -15.57 -0.01
CA ILE A 65 19.97 -16.77 0.82
C ILE A 65 19.21 -17.95 0.19
N GLY A 66 17.95 -17.75 -0.22
CA GLY A 66 17.18 -18.79 -0.91
C GLY A 66 17.82 -19.28 -2.21
N ILE A 67 18.35 -18.37 -3.02
CA ILE A 67 19.08 -18.70 -4.26
C ILE A 67 20.34 -19.50 -3.93
N ALA A 68 21.13 -19.07 -2.93
CA ALA A 68 22.34 -19.75 -2.52
C ALA A 68 22.06 -21.18 -2.02
N LEU A 69 20.97 -21.38 -1.27
CA LEU A 69 20.52 -22.70 -0.84
C LEU A 69 20.13 -23.59 -2.02
N CYS A 70 19.36 -23.06 -2.99
CA CYS A 70 18.99 -23.81 -4.18
C CYS A 70 20.23 -24.24 -4.99
N LEU A 71 21.17 -23.31 -5.20
CA LEU A 71 22.45 -23.60 -5.86
C LEU A 71 23.27 -24.64 -5.10
N GLY A 72 23.35 -24.51 -3.77
CA GLY A 72 24.07 -25.45 -2.90
C GLY A 72 23.54 -26.87 -3.02
N VAL A 73 22.21 -27.05 -3.01
CA VAL A 73 21.57 -28.36 -3.18
C VAL A 73 21.86 -28.94 -4.56
N VAL A 74 21.72 -28.14 -5.63
CA VAL A 74 21.99 -28.60 -7.01
C VAL A 74 23.45 -29.01 -7.18
N VAL A 75 24.40 -28.20 -6.68
CA VAL A 75 25.84 -28.49 -6.76
C VAL A 75 26.18 -29.72 -5.91
N TRP A 76 25.67 -29.81 -4.69
CA TRP A 76 25.91 -30.96 -3.81
C TRP A 76 25.49 -32.27 -4.46
N HIS A 77 24.26 -32.35 -4.98
CA HIS A 77 23.77 -33.55 -5.67
C HIS A 77 24.52 -33.83 -6.97
N GLY A 78 25.00 -32.80 -7.66
CA GLY A 78 25.84 -32.95 -8.84
C GLY A 78 27.22 -33.54 -8.54
N LEU A 79 27.80 -33.24 -7.37
CA LEU A 79 29.15 -33.65 -6.97
C LEU A 79 29.20 -34.96 -6.18
N VAL A 80 28.24 -35.19 -5.28
CA VAL A 80 28.26 -36.27 -4.28
C VAL A 80 27.31 -37.42 -4.65
N GLY A 81 26.44 -37.22 -5.63
CA GLY A 81 25.45 -38.22 -6.02
C GLY A 81 26.09 -39.45 -6.67
N ASP A 82 26.48 -40.43 -5.84
CA ASP A 82 26.74 -41.80 -6.27
C ASP A 82 25.39 -42.49 -6.54
N ARG A 83 25.30 -43.25 -7.64
CA ARG A 83 24.00 -43.64 -8.23
C ARG A 83 23.95 -45.13 -8.49
N ASP A 84 23.70 -45.89 -7.43
CA ASP A 84 23.68 -47.34 -7.51
C ASP A 84 22.42 -47.90 -8.19
N SER A 85 21.29 -47.17 -8.14
CA SER A 85 20.02 -47.60 -8.76
C SER A 85 19.42 -46.59 -9.76
N LEU A 86 18.75 -47.12 -10.79
CA LEU A 86 18.04 -46.31 -11.80
C LEU A 86 16.92 -45.45 -11.19
N TRP A 87 16.25 -45.96 -10.15
CA TRP A 87 15.18 -45.25 -9.45
C TRP A 87 15.69 -44.05 -8.66
N GLU A 88 16.79 -44.21 -7.91
CA GLU A 88 17.41 -43.11 -7.17
C GLU A 88 17.97 -42.05 -8.12
N ARG A 89 18.50 -42.46 -9.28
CA ARG A 89 18.94 -41.51 -10.31
C ARG A 89 17.78 -40.65 -10.79
N HIS A 90 16.65 -41.26 -11.17
CA HIS A 90 15.50 -40.51 -11.69
C HIS A 90 14.92 -39.54 -10.65
N TYR A 91 14.78 -39.99 -9.40
CA TYR A 91 14.27 -39.14 -8.32
C TYR A 91 15.19 -37.95 -8.03
N ASN A 92 16.51 -38.19 -7.96
CA ASN A 92 17.49 -37.12 -7.76
C ASN A 92 17.49 -36.11 -8.92
N GLU A 93 17.40 -36.57 -10.17
CA GLU A 93 17.32 -35.70 -11.34
C GLU A 93 16.06 -34.81 -11.29
N MET A 94 14.90 -35.36 -10.95
CA MET A 94 13.66 -34.58 -10.76
C MET A 94 13.80 -33.57 -9.63
N MET A 95 14.41 -33.96 -8.51
CA MET A 95 14.63 -33.05 -7.38
C MET A 95 15.56 -31.90 -7.75
N MET A 96 16.70 -32.18 -8.39
CA MET A 96 17.63 -31.17 -8.87
C MET A 96 16.96 -30.20 -9.85
N GLN A 97 16.16 -30.71 -10.77
CA GLN A 97 15.42 -29.89 -11.73
C GLN A 97 14.42 -28.96 -11.02
N ASN A 98 13.64 -29.48 -10.07
CA ASN A 98 12.67 -28.69 -9.32
C ASN A 98 13.34 -27.60 -8.47
N VAL A 99 14.45 -27.93 -7.80
CA VAL A 99 15.23 -26.97 -7.00
C VAL A 99 15.88 -25.90 -7.89
N ALA A 100 16.41 -26.30 -9.06
CA ALA A 100 16.95 -25.35 -10.03
C ALA A 100 15.87 -24.38 -10.54
N ILE A 101 14.68 -24.88 -10.87
CA ILE A 101 13.54 -24.04 -11.27
C ILE A 101 13.16 -23.08 -10.15
N ALA A 102 13.08 -23.54 -8.90
CA ALA A 102 12.80 -22.68 -7.75
C ALA A 102 13.85 -21.57 -7.60
N GLY A 103 15.13 -21.89 -7.78
CA GLY A 103 16.23 -20.92 -7.77
C GLY A 103 16.11 -19.87 -8.89
N VAL A 104 15.76 -20.29 -10.12
CA VAL A 104 15.53 -19.37 -11.25
C VAL A 104 14.35 -18.44 -10.98
N ILE A 105 13.26 -18.96 -10.42
CA ILE A 105 12.09 -18.17 -10.02
C ILE A 105 12.49 -17.14 -8.96
N ALA A 106 13.23 -17.54 -7.92
CA ALA A 106 13.73 -16.63 -6.89
C ALA A 106 14.63 -15.53 -7.46
N PHE A 107 15.49 -15.87 -8.42
CA PHE A 107 16.31 -14.89 -9.14
C PHE A 107 15.45 -13.91 -9.97
N GLY A 108 14.39 -14.40 -10.62
CA GLY A 108 13.39 -13.54 -11.27
C GLY A 108 12.75 -12.53 -10.30
N TYR A 109 12.41 -12.97 -9.09
CA TYR A 109 11.91 -12.07 -8.05
C TYR A 109 12.95 -11.04 -7.59
N GLN A 110 14.23 -11.40 -7.52
CA GLN A 110 15.29 -10.45 -7.21
C GLN A 110 15.40 -9.35 -8.28
N ILE A 111 15.28 -9.72 -9.56
CA ILE A 111 15.24 -8.76 -10.66
C ILE A 111 14.00 -7.86 -10.54
N ALA A 112 12.83 -8.45 -10.28
CA ALA A 112 11.58 -7.72 -10.10
C ALA A 112 11.68 -6.71 -8.94
N LEU A 113 12.17 -7.13 -7.78
CA LEU A 113 12.38 -6.27 -6.61
C LEU A 113 13.27 -5.06 -6.95
N THR A 114 14.35 -5.30 -7.70
CA THR A 114 15.32 -4.24 -8.04
C THR A 114 14.79 -3.31 -9.12
N ARG A 115 14.23 -3.86 -10.21
CA ARG A 115 13.88 -3.10 -11.43
C ARG A 115 12.46 -2.56 -11.42
N LEU A 116 11.50 -3.29 -10.86
CA LEU A 116 10.09 -2.91 -10.88
C LEU A 116 9.69 -2.11 -9.63
N LEU A 117 10.33 -2.35 -8.48
CA LEU A 117 10.03 -1.64 -7.24
C LEU A 117 11.11 -0.62 -6.88
N TYR A 118 12.33 -1.07 -6.60
CA TYR A 118 13.33 -0.22 -5.95
C TYR A 118 13.86 0.89 -6.86
N SER A 119 14.21 0.57 -8.11
CA SER A 119 14.74 1.56 -9.05
C SER A 119 13.77 2.73 -9.30
N PRO A 120 12.47 2.51 -9.56
CA PRO A 120 11.50 3.60 -9.66
C PRO A 120 11.39 4.44 -8.38
N LEU A 121 11.36 3.79 -7.21
CA LEU A 121 11.24 4.51 -5.93
C LEU A 121 12.48 5.36 -5.64
N LEU A 122 13.67 4.85 -5.94
CA LEU A 122 14.93 5.55 -5.72
C LEU A 122 15.07 6.75 -6.66
N ALA A 123 14.65 6.62 -7.92
CA ALA A 123 14.66 7.71 -8.89
C ALA A 123 13.77 8.90 -8.47
N HIS A 124 12.72 8.63 -7.68
CA HIS A 124 11.75 9.60 -7.19
C HIS A 124 11.80 9.77 -5.66
N LYS A 125 12.96 9.53 -5.04
CA LYS A 125 13.14 9.46 -3.57
C LYS A 125 12.53 10.66 -2.82
N GLU A 126 12.93 11.88 -3.16
CA GLU A 126 12.47 13.10 -2.47
C GLU A 126 10.96 13.28 -2.56
N TRP A 127 10.37 12.96 -3.73
CA TRP A 127 8.92 13.00 -3.90
C TRP A 127 8.21 11.95 -3.04
N VAL A 128 8.72 10.72 -3.04
CA VAL A 128 8.15 9.59 -2.30
C VAL A 128 8.19 9.85 -0.79
N GLU A 129 9.27 10.43 -0.28
CA GLU A 129 9.38 10.83 1.13
C GLU A 129 8.27 11.80 1.52
N GLN A 130 8.08 12.88 0.77
CA GLN A 130 7.16 13.95 1.14
C GLN A 130 5.70 13.58 0.88
N ASN A 131 5.42 13.07 -0.31
CA ASN A 131 4.06 12.93 -0.86
C ASN A 131 3.55 11.48 -0.82
N GLY A 132 4.45 10.50 -0.87
CA GLY A 132 4.12 9.08 -0.97
C GLY A 132 4.15 8.56 -2.42
N VAL A 133 4.09 7.23 -2.55
CA VAL A 133 4.36 6.49 -3.79
C VAL A 133 3.32 6.75 -4.91
N PHE A 134 2.05 6.85 -4.55
CA PHE A 134 0.94 7.01 -5.51
C PHE A 134 0.40 8.45 -5.58
N ALA A 135 1.11 9.41 -4.99
CA ALA A 135 0.72 10.81 -5.07
C ALA A 135 1.04 11.37 -6.47
N SER A 136 0.02 11.89 -7.14
CA SER A 136 0.13 12.57 -8.45
C SER A 136 0.27 14.09 -8.34
N LYS A 137 0.01 14.64 -7.16
CA LYS A 137 0.12 16.07 -6.84
C LYS A 137 0.92 16.23 -5.54
N ALA A 138 1.63 17.34 -5.43
CA ALA A 138 2.34 17.66 -4.19
C ALA A 138 1.30 17.85 -3.09
N LYS A 139 1.61 17.38 -1.89
CA LYS A 139 0.78 17.61 -0.72
C LYS A 139 0.91 19.10 -0.40
N ASN A 140 -0.13 19.87 -0.70
CA ASN A 140 -0.18 21.28 -0.30
C ASN A 140 0.09 21.35 1.21
N GLN A 141 1.02 22.22 1.61
CA GLN A 141 1.37 22.44 3.02
C GLN A 141 0.25 23.14 3.82
N GLU A 142 -0.90 23.45 3.19
CA GLU A 142 -2.09 23.98 3.85
C GLU A 142 -3.27 23.02 3.67
N SER A 143 -3.31 22.02 4.54
CA SER A 143 -4.36 21.91 5.56
C SER A 143 -4.12 20.57 6.24
N SER A 144 -3.93 20.62 7.55
CA SER A 144 -4.42 19.55 8.42
C SER A 144 -5.96 19.54 8.30
N GLU A 145 -6.49 19.23 7.12
CA GLU A 145 -7.85 18.77 7.00
C GLU A 145 -7.82 17.36 7.54
N ILE A 146 -8.06 17.32 8.85
CA ILE A 146 -8.41 16.11 9.57
C ILE A 146 -9.52 15.48 8.74
N ASP A 147 -9.22 14.32 8.15
CA ASP A 147 -10.19 13.43 7.53
C ASP A 147 -11.02 12.81 8.68
N ILE A 148 -11.76 13.67 9.40
CA ILE A 148 -12.91 13.30 10.23
C ILE A 148 -13.88 12.76 9.20
N ILE A 149 -13.90 11.44 9.07
CA ILE A 149 -15.10 10.62 8.89
C ILE A 149 -16.29 11.53 8.67
N LYS A 150 -16.61 11.78 7.39
CA LYS A 150 -17.73 12.60 6.92
C LYS A 150 -18.85 12.56 7.94
N GLY A 151 -18.89 13.60 8.76
CA GLY A 151 -19.92 13.83 9.73
C GLY A 151 -21.18 14.17 8.96
N GLU A 152 -21.96 13.15 8.59
CA GLU A 152 -23.39 13.28 8.22
C GLU A 152 -24.25 13.81 9.40
N ARG A 153 -23.65 14.48 10.38
CA ARG A 153 -24.30 14.98 11.59
C ARG A 153 -23.88 16.38 12.02
N LEU A 154 -23.26 17.17 11.15
CA LEU A 154 -23.44 18.62 11.26
C LEU A 154 -24.85 18.92 10.72
N LYS A 155 -25.85 18.69 11.57
CA LYS A 155 -27.22 19.12 11.34
C LYS A 155 -27.21 20.64 11.18
N SER A 156 -27.16 21.11 9.94
CA SER A 156 -27.95 22.28 9.58
C SER A 156 -29.38 21.92 9.97
N PHE A 157 -29.90 22.48 11.06
CA PHE A 157 -31.28 22.23 11.45
C PHE A 157 -32.16 22.53 10.23
N SER A 158 -32.99 21.56 9.86
CA SER A 158 -33.90 21.73 8.73
C SER A 158 -34.81 22.91 9.03
N VAL A 159 -35.06 23.78 8.04
CA VAL A 159 -36.04 24.88 8.14
C VAL A 159 -37.38 24.36 8.65
N ALA A 160 -37.74 23.12 8.29
CA ALA A 160 -38.93 22.43 8.79
C ALA A 160 -38.90 22.20 10.32
N ASP A 161 -37.79 21.75 10.88
CA ASP A 161 -37.64 21.49 12.32
C ASP A 161 -37.70 22.80 13.13
N GLU A 162 -37.09 23.87 12.60
CA GLU A 162 -37.17 25.20 13.22
C GLU A 162 -38.60 25.74 13.18
N LEU A 163 -39.31 25.63 12.04
CA LEU A 163 -40.71 26.04 11.93
C LEU A 163 -41.64 25.27 12.88
N ILE A 164 -41.42 23.97 13.08
CA ILE A 164 -42.18 23.16 14.04
C ILE A 164 -41.95 23.66 15.47
N LYS A 165 -40.72 24.03 15.82
CA LYS A 165 -40.40 24.59 17.14
C LYS A 165 -41.08 25.95 17.36
N TRP A 166 -41.05 26.83 16.37
CA TRP A 166 -41.73 28.12 16.43
C TRP A 166 -43.26 27.98 16.53
N ALA A 167 -43.83 27.00 15.81
CA ALA A 167 -45.27 26.73 15.88
C ALA A 167 -45.68 26.28 17.28
N LYS A 168 -44.88 25.40 17.90
CA LYS A 168 -45.12 24.93 19.27
C LYS A 168 -45.05 26.06 20.30
N LEU A 169 -44.08 26.98 20.17
CA LEU A 169 -43.96 28.15 21.06
C LEU A 169 -45.16 29.09 20.95
N LYS A 170 -45.77 29.18 19.75
CA LYS A 170 -46.99 29.95 19.53
C LYS A 170 -48.20 29.27 20.19
N ASP A 171 -48.35 27.97 19.97
CA ASP A 171 -49.46 27.19 20.51
C ASP A 171 -49.42 27.12 22.06
N ASP A 172 -48.22 27.09 22.63
CA ASP A 172 -47.98 27.15 24.08
C ASP A 172 -48.17 28.59 24.65
N GLY A 173 -48.47 29.58 23.80
CA GLY A 173 -48.75 30.97 24.20
C GLY A 173 -47.51 31.79 24.59
N HIS A 174 -46.31 31.30 24.30
CA HIS A 174 -45.05 31.98 24.65
C HIS A 174 -44.67 33.09 23.66
N ILE A 175 -45.21 33.06 22.45
CA ILE A 175 -45.00 34.08 21.43
C ILE A 175 -46.33 34.43 20.74
N SER A 176 -46.43 35.65 20.23
CA SER A 176 -47.59 36.12 19.48
C SER A 176 -47.62 35.58 18.04
N GLU A 177 -48.80 35.61 17.41
CA GLU A 177 -48.97 35.25 15.99
C GLU A 177 -48.06 36.09 15.06
N GLN A 178 -47.81 37.33 15.45
CA GLN A 178 -47.00 38.26 14.67
C GLN A 178 -45.51 37.88 14.73
N GLU A 179 -45.01 37.52 15.91
CA GLU A 179 -43.63 37.06 16.11
C GLU A 179 -43.38 35.72 15.40
N PHE A 180 -44.36 34.82 15.39
CA PHE A 180 -44.29 33.58 14.62
C PHE A 180 -44.20 33.83 13.11
N ASN A 181 -45.02 34.74 12.57
CA ASN A 181 -45.01 35.07 11.15
C ASN A 181 -43.72 35.77 10.70
N ASP A 182 -43.16 36.63 11.54
CA ASP A 182 -41.87 37.28 11.27
C ASP A 182 -40.71 36.27 11.29
N ALA A 183 -40.70 35.32 12.25
CA ALA A 183 -39.73 34.24 12.29
C ALA A 183 -39.86 33.31 11.07
N ARG A 184 -41.09 32.92 10.71
CA ARG A 184 -41.38 32.09 9.53
C ARG A 184 -40.90 32.74 8.23
N LYS A 185 -41.11 34.05 8.07
CA LYS A 185 -40.65 34.80 6.88
C LYS A 185 -39.12 34.84 6.80
N LYS A 186 -38.43 35.04 7.93
CA LYS A 186 -36.96 35.02 7.98
C LYS A 186 -36.37 33.64 7.67
N LEU A 187 -37.04 32.58 8.13
CA LEU A 187 -36.59 31.20 7.90
C LEU A 187 -36.81 30.75 6.45
N LEU A 188 -37.91 31.14 5.82
CA LEU A 188 -38.20 30.83 4.40
C LEU A 188 -37.36 31.66 3.41
N GLN A 189 -36.76 32.77 3.85
CA GLN A 189 -35.86 33.60 3.02
C GLN A 189 -34.38 33.20 3.16
N ARG A 190 -34.07 32.20 3.98
CA ARG A 190 -32.70 31.74 4.25
C ARG A 190 -32.23 30.63 3.30
N ASP A 191 -33.10 30.22 2.37
CA ASP A 191 -32.85 29.26 1.28
C ASP A 191 -32.55 29.99 -0.05
#